data_AF-A0A1Q7E2Z9-F1
#
_entry.id   AF-A0A1Q7E2Z9-F1
#
_cell.length_a   1.000
_cell.length_b   1.000
_cell.length_c   1.000
_cell.angle_alpha   90.00
_cell.angle_beta   90.00
_cell.angle_gamma   90.00
#
_symmetry.space_group_name_H-M   'P 1'
#
loop_
_entity.id
_entity.type
_entity.pdbx_description
1 polymer ?
#
loop_
_entity_poly.entity_id
_entity_poly.type
_entity_poly.pdbx_seq_one_letter_code
_entity_poly.pdbx_strand_id
1 'polypeptide(L)'
;MHRRVLELADAGKSGPEIVDQFVREHGVAVLMAPPKRGFNLAAYFVPSAALLTAGAVLVIALRRWTRAASAAAPVAVAPLPPPAASPEELEHLRQEVERLPQ
;
A
#
# COMPACT_ATOMS: atom_id res chain seq x y z
N MET A 1 -4.08 -41.41 9.33
CA MET A 1 -5.08 -40.75 8.47
C MET A 1 -5.23 -41.41 7.10
N HIS A 2 -4.16 -41.66 6.33
CA HIS A 2 -4.24 -42.21 4.97
C HIS A 2 -5.07 -43.51 4.83
N ARG A 3 -4.94 -44.49 5.73
CA ARG A 3 -5.76 -45.74 5.68
C ARG A 3 -7.26 -45.50 5.70
N ARG A 4 -7.73 -44.57 6.55
CA ARG A 4 -9.16 -44.30 6.73
C ARG A 4 -9.77 -43.57 5.53
N VAL A 5 -8.97 -42.74 4.85
CA VAL A 5 -9.38 -42.10 3.59
C VAL A 5 -9.57 -43.14 2.51
N LEU A 6 -8.66 -44.12 2.40
CA LEU A 6 -8.76 -45.22 1.43
C LEU A 6 -9.99 -46.10 1.70
N GLU A 7 -10.23 -46.48 2.96
CA GLU A 7 -11.42 -47.25 3.33
C GLU A 7 -12.73 -46.56 2.92
N LEU A 8 -12.83 -45.23 3.10
CA LEU A 8 -14.03 -44.48 2.74
C LEU A 8 -14.17 -44.29 1.23
N ALA A 9 -13.05 -44.15 0.51
CA ALA A 9 -13.05 -44.11 -0.95
C ALA A 9 -13.47 -45.45 -1.54
N ASP A 10 -12.97 -46.57 -1.01
CA ASP A 10 -13.36 -47.92 -1.40
C ASP A 10 -14.84 -48.21 -1.08
N ALA A 11 -15.37 -47.58 -0.03
CA ALA A 11 -16.80 -47.58 0.28
C ALA A 11 -17.65 -46.67 -0.64
N GLY A 12 -17.06 -46.10 -1.69
CA GLY A 12 -17.74 -45.30 -2.71
C GLY A 12 -17.96 -43.84 -2.35
N LYS A 13 -17.37 -43.33 -1.26
CA LYS A 13 -17.52 -41.91 -0.89
C LYS A 13 -16.69 -41.01 -1.80
N SER A 14 -17.27 -39.88 -2.19
CA SER A 14 -16.57 -38.81 -2.88
C SER A 14 -15.61 -38.07 -1.95
N GLY A 15 -14.60 -37.41 -2.52
CA GLY A 15 -13.63 -36.60 -1.76
C GLY A 15 -14.28 -35.62 -0.78
N PRO A 16 -15.29 -34.82 -1.18
CA PRO A 16 -16.01 -33.93 -0.26
C PRO A 16 -16.69 -34.65 0.90
N GLU A 17 -17.32 -35.80 0.66
CA GLU A 17 -18.00 -36.58 1.71
C GLU A 17 -17.02 -37.16 2.72
N ILE A 18 -15.83 -37.56 2.26
CA ILE A 18 -14.73 -37.99 3.13
C ILE A 18 -14.30 -36.83 4.02
N VAL A 19 -14.00 -35.67 3.43
CA VAL A 19 -13.59 -34.48 4.20
C VAL A 19 -14.66 -34.08 5.23
N ASP A 20 -15.92 -34.04 4.82
CA ASP A 20 -17.04 -33.71 5.71
C ASP A 20 -17.19 -34.72 6.85
N GLN A 21 -16.93 -36.01 6.61
CA GLN A 21 -16.91 -37.00 7.67
C GLN A 21 -15.79 -36.73 8.69
N PHE A 22 -14.57 -36.45 8.24
CA PHE A 22 -13.47 -36.10 9.14
C PHE A 22 -13.75 -34.82 9.94
N VAL A 23 -14.40 -33.82 9.31
CA VAL A 23 -14.81 -32.59 9.99
C VAL A 23 -15.90 -32.88 11.04
N ARG A 24 -16.82 -33.81 10.79
CA ARG A 24 -17.82 -34.24 11.79
C ARG A 24 -17.19 -34.95 12.98
N GLU A 25 -16.18 -35.80 12.73
CA GLU A 25 -15.54 -36.62 13.77
C GLU A 25 -14.51 -35.84 14.61
N HIS A 26 -13.77 -34.92 13.99
CA HIS A 26 -12.63 -34.23 14.61
C HIS A 26 -12.76 -32.70 14.68
N GLY A 27 -13.84 -32.14 14.12
CA GLY A 27 -14.03 -30.70 14.00
C GLY A 27 -13.25 -30.09 12.84
N VAL A 28 -13.45 -28.78 12.61
CA VAL A 28 -12.87 -28.05 11.48
C VAL A 28 -11.34 -27.88 11.57
N ALA A 29 -10.76 -28.01 12.77
CA ALA A 29 -9.32 -27.91 13.00
C ALA A 29 -8.52 -29.05 12.35
N VAL A 30 -9.19 -30.13 11.93
CA VAL A 30 -8.57 -31.22 11.16
C VAL A 30 -8.15 -30.77 9.75
N LEU A 31 -8.74 -29.68 9.25
CA LEU A 31 -8.42 -29.14 7.94
C LEU A 31 -7.13 -28.32 8.00
N MET A 32 -6.23 -28.55 7.05
CA MET A 32 -5.01 -27.74 6.90
C MET A 32 -5.27 -26.30 6.44
N ALA A 33 -6.48 -26.04 5.94
CA ALA A 33 -6.91 -24.72 5.51
C ALA A 33 -8.28 -24.38 6.13
N PRO A 34 -8.52 -23.09 6.43
CA PRO A 34 -9.84 -22.66 6.90
C PRO A 34 -10.94 -23.03 5.89
N PRO A 35 -12.11 -23.51 6.32
CA PRO A 35 -13.25 -23.70 5.41
C PRO A 35 -13.61 -22.39 4.69
N LYS A 36 -13.94 -22.40 3.39
CA LYS A 36 -14.36 -21.18 2.66
C LYS A 36 -15.80 -20.75 2.96
N ARG A 37 -16.17 -20.62 4.24
CA ARG A 37 -17.52 -20.26 4.70
C ARG A 37 -17.49 -19.56 6.05
N GLY A 38 -18.48 -18.70 6.29
CA GLY A 38 -18.60 -17.95 7.54
C GLY A 38 -17.40 -17.05 7.82
N PHE A 39 -16.98 -16.96 9.08
CA PHE A 39 -15.88 -16.08 9.51
C PHE A 39 -14.52 -16.46 8.88
N ASN A 40 -14.33 -17.70 8.48
CA ASN A 40 -13.10 -18.15 7.82
C ASN A 40 -12.81 -17.43 6.49
N LEU A 41 -13.83 -16.83 5.86
CA LEU A 41 -13.63 -15.98 4.68
C LEU A 41 -12.71 -14.79 4.96
N ALA A 42 -12.66 -14.30 6.20
CA ALA A 42 -11.75 -13.22 6.60
C ALA A 42 -10.29 -13.57 6.29
N ALA A 43 -9.86 -14.82 6.51
CA ALA A 43 -8.49 -15.26 6.21
C ALA A 43 -8.11 -15.11 4.72
N TYR A 44 -9.11 -15.13 3.82
CA TYR A 44 -8.91 -15.00 2.39
C TYR A 44 -9.00 -13.55 1.90
N PHE A 45 -9.84 -12.72 2.51
CA PHE A 45 -10.11 -11.36 2.03
C PHE A 45 -9.37 -10.27 2.81
N VAL A 46 -9.11 -10.45 4.10
CA VAL A 46 -8.46 -9.44 4.95
C VAL A 46 -7.11 -8.99 4.42
N PRO A 47 -6.19 -9.87 3.95
CA PRO A 47 -4.90 -9.42 3.43
C PRO A 47 -5.04 -8.45 2.25
N SER A 48 -5.89 -8.79 1.28
CA SER A 48 -6.16 -7.95 0.11
C SER A 48 -6.86 -6.65 0.50
N ALA A 49 -7.87 -6.73 1.39
CA ALA A 49 -8.59 -5.55 1.88
C ALA A 49 -7.67 -4.60 2.66
N ALA A 50 -6.76 -5.12 3.48
CA ALA A 50 -5.79 -4.33 4.21
C ALA A 50 -4.84 -3.59 3.26
N LEU A 51 -4.32 -4.27 2.24
CA LEU A 51 -3.44 -3.66 1.24
C LEU A 51 -4.15 -2.55 0.45
N LEU A 52 -5.37 -2.80 -0.01
CA LEU A 52 -6.17 -1.80 -0.73
C LEU A 52 -6.50 -0.59 0.15
N THR A 53 -6.85 -0.84 1.41
CA THR A 53 -7.15 0.22 2.38
C THR A 53 -5.92 1.08 2.64
N ALA A 54 -4.75 0.46 2.88
CA ALA A 54 -3.49 1.18 3.07
C ALA A 54 -3.12 2.03 1.84
N GLY A 55 -3.27 1.46 0.63
CA GLY A 55 -3.04 2.18 -0.62
C GLY A 55 -3.99 3.37 -0.80
N ALA A 56 -5.28 3.19 -0.52
CA ALA A 56 -6.27 4.27 -0.59
C ALA A 56 -5.95 5.39 0.40
N VAL A 57 -5.62 5.06 1.65
CA VAL A 57 -5.21 6.03 2.68
C VAL A 57 -3.97 6.80 2.23
N LEU A 58 -2.96 6.12 1.69
CA LEU A 58 -1.75 6.76 1.16
C LEU A 58 -2.08 7.75 0.03
N VAL A 59 -2.89 7.33 -0.96
CA VAL A 59 -3.31 8.20 -2.07
C VAL A 59 -4.08 9.42 -1.56
N ILE A 60 -4.99 9.24 -0.61
CA ILE A 60 -5.75 10.35 0.00
C ILE A 60 -4.81 11.32 0.72
N ALA A 61 -3.85 10.80 1.50
CA ALA A 61 -2.86 11.62 2.20
C ALA A 61 -2.01 12.44 1.22
N LEU A 62 -1.47 11.81 0.17
CA LEU A 62 -0.69 12.48 -0.86
C LEU A 62 -1.50 13.55 -1.59
N ARG A 63 -2.75 13.25 -1.99
CA ARG A 63 -3.65 14.23 -2.63
C ARG A 63 -3.96 15.40 -1.70
N ARG A 64 -4.05 15.18 -0.39
CA ARG A 64 -4.30 16.25 0.57
C ARG A 64 -3.08 17.16 0.71
N TRP A 65 -1.87 16.59 0.75
CA TRP A 65 -0.63 17.36 0.79
C TRP A 65 -0.42 18.18 -0.49
N THR A 66 -0.64 17.61 -1.67
CA THR A 66 -0.49 18.35 -2.93
C THR A 66 -1.52 19.46 -3.08
N ARG A 67 -2.78 19.24 -2.67
CA ARG A 67 -3.80 20.30 -2.67
C ARG A 67 -3.49 21.42 -1.67
N ALA A 68 -2.95 21.09 -0.50
CA ALA A 68 -2.51 22.10 0.47
C ALA A 68 -1.35 22.94 -0.09
N ALA A 69 -0.39 22.32 -0.78
CA ALA A 69 0.71 23.03 -1.45
C ALA A 69 0.22 23.91 -2.61
N SER A 70 -0.80 23.48 -3.36
CA SER A 70 -1.39 24.28 -4.45
C SER A 70 -2.32 25.40 -3.95
N ALA A 71 -2.87 25.25 -2.74
CA ALA A 71 -3.67 26.29 -2.07
C ALA A 71 -2.82 27.36 -1.39
N ALA A 72 -1.50 27.15 -1.25
CA ALA A 72 -0.58 28.26 -1.04
C ALA A 72 -0.69 29.14 -2.27
N ALA A 73 -1.18 30.37 -2.09
CA ALA A 73 -1.36 31.33 -3.17
C ALA A 73 -0.06 31.37 -4.01
N PRO A 74 -0.15 31.46 -5.35
CA PRO A 74 1.03 31.77 -6.14
C PRO A 74 1.63 33.01 -5.49
N VAL A 75 2.86 32.90 -4.98
CA VAL A 75 3.61 34.08 -4.56
C VAL A 75 3.63 34.94 -5.81
N ALA A 76 2.83 36.01 -5.80
CA ALA A 76 2.88 36.98 -6.87
C ALA A 76 4.35 37.39 -6.92
N VAL A 77 5.03 37.03 -8.00
CA VAL A 77 6.39 37.48 -8.24
C VAL A 77 6.24 38.98 -8.44
N ALA A 78 6.35 39.72 -7.35
CA ALA A 78 6.42 41.17 -7.41
C ALA A 78 7.56 41.48 -8.39
N PRO A 79 7.39 42.46 -9.29
CA PRO A 79 8.50 42.94 -10.09
C PRO A 79 9.69 43.13 -9.17
N LEU A 80 10.82 42.49 -9.49
CA LEU A 80 12.02 42.60 -8.67
C LEU A 80 12.25 44.10 -8.43
N PRO A 81 12.35 44.56 -7.17
CA PRO A 81 12.76 45.93 -6.92
C PRO A 81 14.08 46.16 -7.66
N PRO A 82 14.34 47.38 -8.15
CA PRO A 82 15.63 47.70 -8.74
C PRO A 82 16.72 47.22 -7.77
N PRO A 83 17.81 46.63 -8.28
CA PRO A 83 18.85 46.07 -7.43
C PRO A 83 19.22 47.10 -6.36
N ALA A 84 19.07 46.71 -5.09
CA ALA A 84 19.39 47.57 -3.97
C ALA A 84 20.91 47.85 -3.88
N ALA A 85 21.69 47.11 -4.67
CA ALA A 85 23.12 47.31 -4.84
C ALA A 85 23.38 48.50 -5.77
N SER A 86 24.31 49.35 -5.35
CA SER A 86 24.86 50.42 -6.18
C SER A 86 25.54 49.83 -7.43
N PRO A 87 25.66 50.61 -8.53
CA PRO A 87 26.33 50.14 -9.75
C PRO A 87 27.74 49.59 -9.49
N GLU A 88 28.46 50.20 -8.55
CA GLU A 88 29.81 49.80 -8.15
C GLU A 88 29.83 48.41 -7.46
N GLU A 89 28.85 48.13 -6.59
CA GLU A 89 28.71 46.82 -5.94
C GLU A 89 28.36 45.72 -6.94
N LEU A 90 27.55 46.03 -7.96
CA LEU A 90 27.21 45.08 -9.03
C LEU A 90 28.43 44.75 -9.90
N GLU A 91 29.29 45.73 -10.16
CA GLU A 91 30.55 45.53 -10.89
C GLU A 91 31.54 44.69 -10.08
N HIS A 92 31.64 44.94 -8.77
CA HIS A 92 32.49 44.14 -7.89
C HIS A 92 32.07 42.67 -7.85
N LEU A 93 30.77 42.40 -7.67
CA LEU A 93 30.22 41.04 -7.69
C LEU A 93 30.43 40.35 -9.04
N ARG A 94 30.30 41.07 -10.15
CA ARG A 94 30.55 40.53 -11.49
C ARG A 94 32.01 40.12 -11.66
N GLN A 95 32.94 40.96 -11.20
CA GLN A 95 34.37 40.64 -11.20
C GLN A 95 34.70 39.45 -10.29
N GLU A 96 33.99 39.31 -9.18
CA GLU A 96 34.19 38.21 -8.24
C GLU A 96 33.70 36.88 -8.83
N VAL A 97 32.53 36.87 -9.48
CA VAL A 97 32.01 35.69 -10.22
C VAL A 97 32.94 35.28 -11.36
N GLU A 98 33.52 36.25 -12.07
CA GLU A 98 34.45 35.99 -13.18
C GLU A 98 35.84 35.53 -12.70
N ARG A 99 36.20 35.88 -11.46
CA ARG A 99 37.44 35.41 -10.79
C ARG A 99 37.31 34.02 -10.19
N LEU A 100 36.11 33.47 -10.02
CA LEU A 100 35.94 32.10 -9.57
C LEU A 100 36.31 31.15 -10.71
N PRO A 101 37.36 30.32 -10.57
CA PRO A 101 37.62 29.25 -11.52
C PRO A 101 36.45 28.25 -11.46
N GLN A 102 35.99 27.79 -12.64
CA GLN A 102 34.97 26.75 -12.79
C GLN A 102 35.40 25.43 -12.13
#